data_AF-R7ARA4-F1
#
_entry.id   AF-R7ARA4-F1
#
_cell.length_a   1.000
_cell.length_b   1.000
_cell.length_c   1.000
_cell.angle_alpha   90.00
_cell.angle_beta   90.00
_cell.angle_gamma   90.00
#
_symmetry.space_group_name_H-M   'P 1'
#
loop_
_entity.id
_entity.type
_entity.pdbx_description
1 polymer ?
#
loop_
_entity_poly.entity_id
_entity_poly.type
_entity_poly.pdbx_seq_one_letter_code
_entity_poly.pdbx_strand_id
1 'polypeptide(L)'
;MKELILSNDAYRMNWIDGTVEWGTVKSIDEIKVKVESRRTGDLVEEKYTFINISDRDVFTSLTDIGIYTPFNDDYVDAQTCLKHRCHTHIWCGQNVSYIMAMRMGGEAPNLGLVLTKGSLSGYSVERDLTKMSNDRGDFILHPTPFSLAPGESYSVEWTLFPFSSKEDFFKQANKHCGHFVRIEADRYVIFKGESINVVITPEFVYNRDSVRIFENNVQIQPEYAGDGIIIKKQADTVGELRYDIYIDGVRTYCCLLVQPEFTELVRTRCHFIVNKQQYNNSKSHLDGDYLIYDNEEMHMMYSPKNDYNAGRERVGMGIMLAKYLQNYEDDTVDKSLRKYISFVRRELVNEDTGEVYNDYMNDNSYKRLYNAPWFALFYTELYMLYKDKKYLMVSYRIIRHFYEDGGTYFYAIELPVIPMAAAFREAGMEKELEEVTGYFRGHADLMLKTGTDYPKSEVNYEQSIVAPAAQILEETYILTGDKKYLAGIELQKSILELFNGNQPDYHLNEVAIRHWDGYWFGKRRLYGDTFVHYWSALTGIVFENYMKITGNTDYAARADKSLRAVLSMFYPDGRATCAFVYPVTVNGERAHYADSYANDQDWGLYYAMRYLQ
;
A
#
# COMPACT_ATOMS: atom_id res chain seq x y z
N MET A 1 -4.88 -7.42 29.26
CA MET A 1 -5.93 -8.35 28.79
C MET A 1 -5.29 -9.42 27.91
N LYS A 2 -5.59 -10.70 28.11
CA LYS A 2 -4.95 -11.80 27.33
C LYS A 2 -5.79 -12.31 26.17
N GLU A 3 -7.11 -12.16 26.26
CA GLU A 3 -8.03 -12.57 25.21
C GLU A 3 -9.20 -11.59 25.12
N LEU A 4 -9.67 -11.36 23.90
CA LEU A 4 -10.92 -10.68 23.62
C LEU A 4 -11.65 -11.44 22.52
N ILE A 5 -12.68 -12.17 22.93
CA ILE A 5 -13.57 -12.92 22.03
C ILE A 5 -14.96 -12.27 22.12
N LEU A 6 -15.53 -11.96 20.96
CA LEU A 6 -16.86 -11.35 20.83
C LEU A 6 -17.95 -12.43 20.92
N SER A 7 -19.05 -12.11 21.61
CA SER A 7 -20.05 -13.10 22.02
C SER A 7 -20.78 -13.78 20.84
N ASN A 8 -20.96 -13.05 19.73
CA ASN A 8 -21.67 -13.52 18.53
C ASN A 8 -20.72 -13.92 17.39
N ASP A 9 -19.43 -14.14 17.66
CA ASP A 9 -18.47 -14.58 16.65
C ASP A 9 -18.54 -16.10 16.41
N ALA A 10 -18.96 -16.50 15.21
CA ALA A 10 -19.04 -17.89 14.80
C ALA A 10 -17.67 -18.61 14.83
N TYR A 11 -16.59 -17.88 14.56
CA TYR A 11 -15.22 -18.40 14.59
C TYR A 11 -14.57 -18.31 15.96
N ARG A 12 -15.20 -17.63 16.92
CA ARG A 12 -14.63 -17.36 18.27
C ARG A 12 -13.20 -16.82 18.17
N MET A 13 -12.96 -15.90 17.24
CA MET A 13 -11.64 -15.33 17.04
C MET A 13 -11.20 -14.56 18.29
N ASN A 14 -9.97 -14.80 18.72
CA ASN A 14 -9.31 -13.93 19.68
C ASN A 14 -8.70 -12.74 18.92
N TRP A 15 -9.19 -11.54 19.22
CA TRP A 15 -8.74 -10.29 18.60
C TRP A 15 -7.37 -9.82 19.10
N ILE A 16 -6.86 -10.44 20.16
CA ILE A 16 -5.61 -10.11 20.81
C ILE A 16 -4.65 -11.28 20.64
N ASP A 17 -3.50 -11.06 20.00
CA ASP A 17 -2.43 -12.05 19.87
C ASP A 17 -1.12 -11.29 19.81
N GLY A 18 -0.26 -11.53 20.80
CA GLY A 18 0.98 -10.78 20.94
C GLY A 18 1.86 -11.31 22.05
N THR A 19 3.12 -10.89 22.01
CA THR A 19 4.13 -11.29 23.01
C THR A 19 3.99 -10.52 24.31
N VAL A 20 3.49 -9.28 24.22
CA VAL A 20 3.21 -8.41 25.36
C VAL A 20 1.71 -8.35 25.61
N GLU A 21 1.30 -8.36 26.88
CA GLU A 21 -0.13 -8.35 27.21
C GLU A 21 -0.79 -7.00 26.84
N TRP A 22 -2.00 -7.04 26.29
CA TRP A 22 -2.79 -5.84 25.97
C TRP A 22 -2.91 -4.89 27.16
N GLY A 23 -2.72 -3.60 26.89
CA GLY A 23 -2.80 -2.52 27.88
C GLY A 23 -1.56 -2.40 28.76
N THR A 24 -0.51 -3.20 28.51
CA THR A 24 0.80 -2.96 29.13
C THR A 24 1.29 -1.57 28.74
N VAL A 25 1.83 -0.83 29.70
CA VAL A 25 2.34 0.53 29.47
C VAL A 25 3.83 0.58 29.69
N LYS A 26 4.55 1.05 28.67
CA LYS A 26 5.92 1.58 28.78
C LYS A 26 5.83 3.06 29.12
N SER A 27 6.59 3.50 30.11
CA SER A 27 6.62 4.89 30.58
C SER A 27 7.98 5.19 31.20
N ILE A 28 8.39 6.46 31.17
CA ILE A 28 9.52 6.98 31.95
C ILE A 28 9.27 6.89 33.46
N ASP A 29 10.34 6.86 34.25
CA ASP A 29 10.34 6.57 35.69
C ASP A 29 9.58 7.62 36.53
N GLU A 30 9.55 8.87 36.08
CA GLU A 30 8.90 9.98 36.76
C GLU A 30 7.37 9.95 36.65
N ILE A 31 6.83 9.10 35.77
CA ILE A 31 5.41 8.98 35.49
C ILE A 31 4.87 7.66 36.03
N LYS A 32 4.01 7.74 37.04
CA LYS A 32 3.22 6.61 37.50
C LYS A 32 1.98 6.43 36.63
N VAL A 33 1.68 5.19 36.25
CA VAL A 33 0.51 4.87 35.45
C VAL A 33 -0.52 4.11 36.28
N LYS A 34 -1.78 4.55 36.23
CA LYS A 34 -2.95 3.82 36.74
C LYS A 34 -3.82 3.39 35.56
N VAL A 35 -4.12 2.11 35.48
CA VAL A 35 -4.99 1.54 34.44
C VAL A 35 -6.30 1.08 35.06
N GLU A 36 -7.41 1.49 34.46
CA GLU A 36 -8.77 1.06 34.82
C GLU A 36 -9.40 0.47 33.56
N SER A 37 -9.99 -0.71 33.67
CA SER A 37 -10.65 -1.40 32.55
C SER A 37 -12.00 -1.93 33.02
N ARG A 38 -13.05 -1.68 32.24
CA ARG A 38 -14.42 -2.14 32.50
C ARG A 38 -14.96 -2.81 31.26
N ARG A 39 -15.38 -4.07 31.40
CA ARG A 39 -16.04 -4.83 30.33
C ARG A 39 -17.54 -4.99 30.64
N THR A 40 -18.37 -4.61 29.67
CA THR A 40 -19.84 -4.79 29.71
C THR A 40 -20.28 -5.51 28.44
N GLY A 41 -20.42 -6.83 28.51
CA GLY A 41 -20.63 -7.66 27.32
C GLY A 41 -19.42 -7.60 26.38
N ASP A 42 -19.66 -7.20 25.13
CA ASP A 42 -18.63 -7.03 24.10
C ASP A 42 -18.01 -5.62 24.07
N LEU A 43 -18.45 -4.71 24.93
CA LEU A 43 -17.84 -3.39 25.09
C LEU A 43 -16.74 -3.44 26.17
N VAL A 44 -15.59 -2.85 25.87
CA VAL A 44 -14.52 -2.63 26.85
C VAL A 44 -14.16 -1.15 26.87
N GLU A 45 -14.23 -0.53 28.03
CA GLU A 45 -13.80 0.85 28.26
C GLU A 45 -12.52 0.81 29.09
N GLU A 46 -11.49 1.50 28.62
CA GLU A 46 -10.20 1.57 29.31
C GLU A 46 -9.76 3.00 29.54
N LYS A 47 -9.09 3.21 30.67
CA LYS A 47 -8.55 4.49 31.09
C LYS A 47 -7.13 4.31 31.61
N TYR A 48 -6.22 5.05 31.03
CA TYR A 48 -4.81 5.13 31.38
C TYR A 48 -4.55 6.52 31.96
N THR A 49 -4.23 6.61 33.24
CA THR A 49 -3.95 7.88 33.93
C THR A 49 -2.47 7.95 34.26
N PHE A 50 -1.79 8.94 33.68
CA PHE A 50 -0.38 9.25 33.85
C PHE A 50 -0.23 10.34 34.90
N ILE A 51 0.54 10.10 35.95
CA ILE A 51 0.68 10.99 37.10
C ILE A 51 2.15 11.30 37.30
N ASN A 52 2.51 12.59 37.35
CA ASN A 52 3.86 12.98 37.72
C ASN A 52 4.09 12.78 39.22
N ILE A 53 4.98 11.84 39.56
CA ILE A 53 5.33 11.52 40.95
C ILE A 53 6.65 12.15 41.41
N SER A 54 7.30 12.92 40.54
CA SER A 54 8.51 13.67 40.86
C SER A 54 8.19 15.02 41.51
N ASP A 55 9.22 15.73 41.97
CA ASP A 55 9.14 17.09 42.50
C ASP A 55 9.41 18.17 41.45
N ARG A 56 9.52 17.79 40.16
CA ARG A 56 9.79 18.67 39.01
C ARG A 56 8.73 18.53 37.93
N ASP A 57 8.64 19.53 37.06
CA ASP A 57 7.84 19.43 35.85
C ASP A 57 8.44 18.34 34.93
N VAL A 58 7.57 17.48 34.40
CA VAL A 58 7.96 16.42 33.45
C VAL A 58 7.39 16.77 32.08
N PHE A 59 8.22 16.66 31.04
CA PHE A 59 7.82 16.84 29.63
C PHE A 59 8.06 15.51 28.92
N THR A 60 7.03 14.97 28.28
CA THR A 60 7.13 13.70 27.55
C THR A 60 7.46 13.95 26.08
N SER A 61 8.27 13.07 25.51
CA SER A 61 8.48 12.91 24.06
C SER A 61 7.55 11.81 23.52
N LEU A 62 7.40 11.76 22.19
CA LEU A 62 6.43 10.87 21.53
C LEU A 62 6.58 9.39 21.95
N THR A 63 7.81 8.90 22.11
CA THR A 63 8.07 7.49 22.42
C THR A 63 8.31 7.21 23.91
N ASP A 64 8.25 8.23 24.77
CA ASP A 64 8.48 8.06 26.22
C ASP A 64 7.36 7.26 26.88
N ILE A 65 6.16 7.31 26.29
CA ILE A 65 5.00 6.54 26.72
C ILE A 65 4.47 5.71 25.56
N GLY A 66 4.22 4.43 25.79
CA GLY A 66 3.64 3.52 24.81
C GLY A 66 2.64 2.56 25.48
N ILE A 67 1.47 2.39 24.89
CA ILE A 67 0.44 1.46 25.36
C ILE A 67 0.31 0.34 24.34
N TYR A 68 0.54 -0.90 24.77
CA TYR A 68 0.46 -2.08 23.90
C TYR A 68 -0.99 -2.41 23.52
N THR A 69 -1.24 -2.52 22.23
CA THR A 69 -2.51 -2.97 21.65
C THR A 69 -2.24 -4.06 20.61
N PRO A 70 -1.84 -5.28 21.04
CA PRO A 70 -1.41 -6.36 20.15
C PRO A 70 -2.62 -7.01 19.45
N PHE A 71 -3.16 -6.29 18.46
CA PHE A 71 -4.19 -6.83 17.56
C PHE A 71 -3.63 -8.01 16.77
N ASN A 72 -4.48 -9.00 16.53
CA ASN A 72 -4.10 -10.26 15.88
C ASN A 72 -3.93 -10.14 14.35
N ASP A 73 -2.90 -9.40 13.92
CA ASP A 73 -2.55 -9.12 12.53
C ASP A 73 -1.23 -9.81 12.15
N ASP A 74 -1.31 -11.09 11.83
CA ASP A 74 -0.20 -11.89 11.30
C ASP A 74 -0.66 -12.86 10.19
N TYR A 75 0.29 -13.35 9.40
CA TYR A 75 0.03 -14.10 8.16
C TYR A 75 0.50 -15.57 8.27
N VAL A 76 -0.27 -16.38 9.00
CA VAL A 76 0.06 -17.80 9.25
C VAL A 76 -0.21 -18.69 8.03
N ASP A 77 -1.44 -18.61 7.52
CA ASP A 77 -1.94 -19.30 6.34
C ASP A 77 -3.30 -18.71 5.95
N ALA A 78 -3.70 -18.83 4.68
CA ALA A 78 -4.94 -18.26 4.17
C ALA A 78 -6.18 -18.61 5.02
N GLN A 79 -6.37 -19.88 5.38
CA GLN A 79 -7.58 -20.32 6.08
C GLN A 79 -7.65 -19.81 7.51
N THR A 80 -6.53 -19.83 8.23
CA THR A 80 -6.41 -19.20 9.55
C THR A 80 -6.60 -17.68 9.44
N CYS A 81 -5.96 -17.03 8.47
CA CYS A 81 -6.05 -15.57 8.29
C CYS A 81 -7.49 -15.12 8.08
N LEU A 82 -8.19 -15.73 7.12
CA LEU A 82 -9.56 -15.35 6.77
C LEU A 82 -10.54 -15.49 7.94
N LYS A 83 -10.30 -16.43 8.86
CA LYS A 83 -11.23 -16.77 9.95
C LYS A 83 -10.83 -16.23 11.31
N HIS A 84 -9.54 -16.08 11.58
CA HIS A 84 -9.00 -15.88 12.93
C HIS A 84 -7.94 -14.79 13.02
N ARG A 85 -7.75 -13.97 11.97
CA ARG A 85 -6.87 -12.80 11.94
C ARG A 85 -7.60 -11.57 11.45
N CYS A 86 -7.02 -10.41 11.71
CA CYS A 86 -7.57 -9.13 11.27
C CYS A 86 -6.53 -8.23 10.60
N HIS A 87 -6.99 -7.47 9.61
CA HIS A 87 -6.32 -6.27 9.14
C HIS A 87 -6.58 -5.13 10.12
N THR A 88 -5.51 -4.62 10.72
CA THR A 88 -5.56 -3.55 11.72
C THR A 88 -5.30 -2.21 11.07
N HIS A 89 -6.36 -1.43 10.84
CA HIS A 89 -6.28 -0.08 10.25
C HIS A 89 -6.14 0.96 11.35
N ILE A 90 -4.95 1.53 11.52
CA ILE A 90 -4.62 2.44 12.63
C ILE A 90 -4.66 3.90 12.17
N TRP A 91 -5.33 4.75 12.94
CA TRP A 91 -5.33 6.21 12.77
C TRP A 91 -4.93 6.91 14.07
N CYS A 92 -3.72 7.44 14.13
CA CYS A 92 -3.26 8.30 15.22
C CYS A 92 -3.55 9.77 14.89
N GLY A 93 -4.84 10.09 14.81
CA GLY A 93 -5.40 11.39 14.44
C GLY A 93 -5.59 12.36 15.61
N GLN A 94 -4.75 12.30 16.64
CA GLN A 94 -4.88 13.09 17.87
C GLN A 94 -6.16 12.76 18.66
N ASN A 95 -7.05 13.73 18.90
CA ASN A 95 -8.23 13.50 19.74
C ASN A 95 -9.24 12.54 19.10
N VAL A 96 -9.22 12.38 17.77
CA VAL A 96 -10.15 11.50 17.02
C VAL A 96 -9.47 10.21 16.54
N SER A 97 -8.45 9.77 17.27
CA SER A 97 -7.72 8.55 16.95
C SER A 97 -8.60 7.31 17.06
N TYR A 98 -8.36 6.34 16.19
CA TYR A 98 -9.14 5.11 16.15
C TYR A 98 -8.35 3.96 15.55
N ILE A 99 -8.83 2.73 15.78
CA ILE A 99 -8.38 1.53 15.10
C ILE A 99 -9.59 0.77 14.59
N MET A 100 -9.58 0.42 13.31
CA MET A 100 -10.60 -0.40 12.68
C MET A 100 -9.96 -1.76 12.34
N ALA A 101 -10.14 -2.75 13.21
CA ALA A 101 -9.65 -4.10 12.97
C ALA A 101 -10.73 -4.94 12.26
N MET A 102 -10.49 -5.25 10.99
CA MET A 102 -11.40 -6.02 10.14
C MET A 102 -10.91 -7.44 9.99
N ARG A 103 -11.77 -8.45 10.20
CA ARG A 103 -11.39 -9.85 9.93
C ARG A 103 -10.94 -9.97 8.48
N MET A 104 -9.84 -10.69 8.22
CA MET A 104 -9.27 -10.76 6.86
C MET A 104 -10.20 -11.46 5.84
N GLY A 105 -11.15 -12.27 6.32
CA GLY A 105 -12.21 -12.87 5.48
C GLY A 105 -13.49 -12.03 5.36
N GLY A 106 -13.56 -10.87 6.00
CA GLY A 106 -14.66 -9.90 5.86
C GLY A 106 -15.92 -10.22 6.68
N GLU A 107 -16.06 -11.44 7.21
CA GLU A 107 -17.22 -11.83 8.00
C GLU A 107 -17.24 -11.14 9.38
N ALA A 108 -18.33 -10.42 9.65
CA ALA A 108 -18.60 -9.81 10.94
C ALA A 108 -18.80 -10.85 12.06
N PRO A 109 -18.60 -10.50 13.34
CA PRO A 109 -18.24 -9.18 13.83
C PRO A 109 -16.77 -8.82 13.57
N ASN A 110 -16.52 -7.52 13.46
CA ASN A 110 -15.21 -6.87 13.47
C ASN A 110 -14.99 -6.13 14.80
N LEU A 111 -13.78 -5.63 15.08
CA LEU A 111 -13.45 -4.93 16.34
C LEU A 111 -12.92 -3.51 16.09
N GLY A 112 -13.61 -2.53 16.65
CA GLY A 112 -13.21 -1.13 16.63
C GLY A 112 -12.62 -0.69 17.96
N LEU A 113 -11.66 0.24 17.93
CA LEU A 113 -11.20 1.06 19.04
C LEU A 113 -11.43 2.53 18.67
N VAL A 114 -12.08 3.31 19.54
CA VAL A 114 -12.16 4.76 19.37
C VAL A 114 -11.67 5.46 20.63
N LEU A 115 -10.83 6.49 20.46
CA LEU A 115 -10.39 7.34 21.56
C LEU A 115 -11.57 8.17 22.07
N THR A 116 -11.82 8.14 23.37
CA THR A 116 -12.91 8.88 24.03
C THR A 116 -12.40 9.99 24.93
N LYS A 117 -11.09 10.02 25.23
CA LYS A 117 -10.40 11.13 25.88
C LYS A 117 -8.89 11.08 25.63
N GLY A 118 -8.26 12.24 25.64
CA GLY A 118 -6.82 12.38 25.42
C GLY A 118 -6.52 12.47 23.93
N SER A 119 -5.30 12.14 23.54
CA SER A 119 -4.79 12.30 22.18
C SER A 119 -3.68 11.29 21.91
N LEU A 120 -3.68 10.67 20.72
CA LEU A 120 -2.61 9.79 20.22
C LEU A 120 -1.99 10.38 18.95
N SER A 121 -0.66 10.40 18.82
CA SER A 121 0.02 11.02 17.67
C SER A 121 1.00 10.12 16.93
N GLY A 122 1.05 8.84 17.28
CA GLY A 122 1.81 7.86 16.52
C GLY A 122 1.65 6.46 17.08
N TYR A 123 2.14 5.49 16.33
CA TYR A 123 2.27 4.12 16.79
C TYR A 123 3.63 3.56 16.39
N SER A 124 4.12 2.61 17.17
CA SER A 124 5.29 1.77 16.85
C SER A 124 4.86 0.32 16.73
N VAL A 125 5.76 -0.52 16.22
CA VAL A 125 5.55 -1.98 16.14
C VAL A 125 6.75 -2.74 16.71
N GLU A 126 6.48 -3.82 17.43
CA GLU A 126 7.48 -4.79 17.88
C GLU A 126 7.22 -6.15 17.24
N ARG A 127 8.16 -6.60 16.40
CA ARG A 127 8.01 -7.78 15.55
C ARG A 127 8.88 -8.94 16.00
N ASP A 128 8.36 -10.13 15.80
CA ASP A 128 9.12 -11.37 15.82
C ASP A 128 9.85 -11.56 14.48
N LEU A 129 11.14 -11.23 14.46
CA LEU A 129 11.99 -11.38 13.29
C LEU A 129 12.12 -12.83 12.80
N THR A 130 11.81 -13.84 13.63
CA THR A 130 11.83 -15.25 13.21
C THR A 130 10.67 -15.60 12.28
N LYS A 131 9.58 -14.82 12.33
CA LYS A 131 8.42 -14.94 11.42
C LYS A 131 8.59 -14.12 10.13
N MET A 132 9.66 -13.32 10.02
CA MET A 132 10.01 -12.54 8.84
C MET A 132 8.84 -11.66 8.35
N SER A 133 8.41 -11.82 7.09
CA SER A 133 7.31 -11.07 6.49
C SER A 133 5.92 -11.45 7.03
N ASN A 134 5.79 -12.56 7.77
CA ASN A 134 4.49 -13.09 8.20
C ASN A 134 4.01 -12.54 9.54
N ASP A 135 4.72 -11.61 10.16
CA ASP A 135 4.34 -10.99 11.44
C ASP A 135 4.27 -9.48 11.28
N ARG A 136 3.13 -8.85 11.56
CA ARG A 136 3.03 -7.38 11.53
C ARG A 136 3.48 -6.75 12.85
N GLY A 137 3.53 -7.56 13.92
CA GLY A 137 4.07 -7.20 15.23
C GLY A 137 3.04 -6.66 16.22
N ASP A 138 3.46 -6.57 17.48
CA ASP A 138 2.70 -5.95 18.57
C ASP A 138 2.67 -4.43 18.37
N PHE A 139 1.47 -3.87 18.18
CA PHE A 139 1.31 -2.42 18.04
C PHE A 139 1.43 -1.71 19.40
N ILE A 140 2.07 -0.54 19.39
CA ILE A 140 2.27 0.31 20.56
C ILE A 140 1.74 1.70 20.24
N LEU A 141 0.68 2.14 20.91
CA LEU A 141 0.10 3.47 20.72
C LEU A 141 0.78 4.51 21.60
N HIS A 142 1.13 5.65 20.99
CA HIS A 142 1.82 6.74 21.66
C HIS A 142 0.87 7.92 21.93
N PRO A 143 0.65 8.28 23.21
CA PRO A 143 0.00 9.54 23.56
C PRO A 143 0.74 10.72 22.96
N THR A 144 -0.01 11.76 22.60
CA THR A 144 0.59 13.03 22.18
C THR A 144 1.45 13.62 23.30
N PRO A 145 2.67 14.12 23.02
CA PRO A 145 3.53 14.78 24.00
C PRO A 145 2.77 15.78 24.88
N PHE A 146 3.00 15.71 26.19
CA PHE A 146 2.38 16.57 27.18
C PHE A 146 3.38 16.91 28.30
N SER A 147 3.04 17.91 29.11
CA SER A 147 3.79 18.26 30.32
C SER A 147 2.91 18.12 31.56
N LEU A 148 3.49 17.72 32.68
CA LEU A 148 2.82 17.59 33.97
C LEU A 148 3.63 18.29 35.07
N ALA A 149 3.01 19.21 35.80
CA ALA A 149 3.55 19.71 37.06
C ALA A 149 3.56 18.60 38.14
N PRO A 150 4.32 18.74 39.25
CA PRO A 150 4.32 17.78 40.35
C PRO A 150 2.90 17.44 40.84
N GLY A 151 2.53 16.16 40.81
CA GLY A 151 1.21 15.67 41.20
C GLY A 151 0.10 15.85 40.18
N GLU A 152 0.34 16.53 39.06
CA GLU A 152 -0.62 16.65 37.95
C GLU A 152 -0.80 15.31 37.23
N SER A 153 -1.95 15.13 36.59
CA SER A 153 -2.24 13.92 35.82
C SER A 153 -2.87 14.21 34.46
N TYR A 154 -2.53 13.38 33.48
CA TYR A 154 -3.17 13.32 32.16
C TYR A 154 -3.83 11.95 31.96
N SER A 155 -4.92 11.88 31.22
CA SER A 155 -5.60 10.61 30.94
C SER A 155 -5.83 10.39 29.44
N VAL A 156 -5.61 9.15 29.03
CA VAL A 156 -6.05 8.60 27.75
C VAL A 156 -7.17 7.60 28.04
N GLU A 157 -8.30 7.72 27.36
CA GLU A 157 -9.45 6.83 27.52
C GLU A 157 -9.93 6.38 26.13
N TRP A 158 -10.31 5.11 25.99
CA TRP A 158 -10.87 4.58 24.75
C TRP A 158 -11.94 3.51 25.00
N THR A 159 -12.69 3.22 23.95
CA THR A 159 -13.71 2.17 23.93
C THR A 159 -13.45 1.19 22.80
N LEU A 160 -13.46 -0.10 23.11
CA LEU A 160 -13.51 -1.20 22.17
C LEU A 160 -14.96 -1.64 21.94
N PHE A 161 -15.34 -1.87 20.68
CA PHE A 161 -16.71 -2.21 20.30
C PHE A 161 -16.79 -3.09 19.04
N PRO A 162 -17.81 -3.96 18.93
CA PRO A 162 -18.06 -4.71 17.70
C PRO A 162 -18.67 -3.83 16.61
N PHE A 163 -18.34 -4.10 15.34
CA PHE A 163 -18.99 -3.50 14.17
C PHE A 163 -19.12 -4.49 13.01
N SER A 164 -19.94 -4.17 12.00
CA SER A 164 -20.28 -5.06 10.88
C SER A 164 -19.72 -4.63 9.51
N SER A 165 -19.42 -3.34 9.33
CA SER A 165 -18.88 -2.77 8.10
C SER A 165 -18.13 -1.48 8.38
N LYS A 166 -17.35 -0.96 7.43
CA LYS A 166 -16.63 0.32 7.56
C LYS A 166 -17.56 1.49 7.91
N GLU A 167 -18.76 1.53 7.34
CA GLU A 167 -19.75 2.56 7.64
C GLU A 167 -20.38 2.36 9.03
N ASP A 168 -20.65 1.10 9.44
CA ASP A 168 -21.08 0.81 10.81
C ASP A 168 -20.01 1.17 11.85
N PHE A 169 -18.72 0.99 11.53
CA PHE A 169 -17.63 1.44 12.40
C PHE A 169 -17.74 2.93 12.71
N PHE A 170 -17.92 3.80 11.71
CA PHE A 170 -18.05 5.25 11.95
C PHE A 170 -19.30 5.60 12.76
N LYS A 171 -20.41 4.88 12.56
CA LYS A 171 -21.62 5.03 13.38
C LYS A 171 -21.38 4.65 14.85
N GLN A 172 -20.69 3.53 15.11
CA GLN A 172 -20.33 3.14 16.47
C GLN A 172 -19.28 4.08 17.09
N ALA A 173 -18.29 4.53 16.30
CA ALA A 173 -17.28 5.48 16.75
C ALA A 173 -17.93 6.78 17.24
N ASN A 174 -18.88 7.33 16.47
CA ASN A 174 -19.68 8.49 16.89
C ASN A 174 -20.46 8.20 18.19
N LYS A 175 -21.16 7.06 18.26
CA LYS A 175 -21.94 6.66 19.44
C LYS A 175 -21.09 6.58 20.72
N HIS A 176 -19.82 6.19 20.61
CA HIS A 176 -18.93 5.99 21.76
C HIS A 176 -17.99 7.18 22.03
N CYS A 177 -17.72 8.01 21.03
CA CYS A 177 -16.88 9.21 21.14
C CYS A 177 -17.72 10.46 20.84
N GLY A 178 -18.18 11.14 21.89
CA GLY A 178 -19.02 12.35 21.79
C GLY A 178 -18.32 13.59 21.21
N HIS A 179 -17.11 13.45 20.67
CA HIS A 179 -16.35 14.51 20.03
C HIS A 179 -15.67 14.02 18.74
N PHE A 180 -16.19 12.95 18.14
CA PHE A 180 -15.64 12.39 16.91
C PHE A 180 -15.79 13.36 15.74
N VAL A 181 -14.75 13.45 14.90
CA VAL A 181 -14.74 14.25 13.67
C VAL A 181 -14.35 13.33 12.53
N ARG A 182 -15.25 13.15 11.57
CA ARG A 182 -14.99 12.41 10.33
C ARG A 182 -14.37 13.36 9.30
N ILE A 183 -13.33 12.92 8.61
CA ILE A 183 -12.65 13.71 7.58
C ILE A 183 -12.54 12.88 6.31
N GLU A 184 -12.96 13.46 5.19
CA GLU A 184 -12.94 12.81 3.89
C GLU A 184 -12.46 13.79 2.82
N ALA A 185 -11.65 13.30 1.89
CA ALA A 185 -11.27 14.04 0.69
C ALA A 185 -11.66 13.27 -0.57
N ASP A 186 -11.94 14.01 -1.65
CA ASP A 186 -12.18 13.43 -2.98
C ASP A 186 -10.96 12.66 -3.45
N ARG A 187 -9.76 13.19 -3.16
CA ARG A 187 -8.44 12.57 -3.42
C ARG A 187 -7.46 12.97 -2.33
N TYR A 188 -6.45 12.12 -2.11
CA TYR A 188 -5.37 12.38 -1.16
C TYR A 188 -4.02 12.64 -1.83
N VAL A 189 -3.82 12.12 -3.03
CA VAL A 189 -2.75 12.56 -3.93
C VAL A 189 -3.38 13.28 -5.11
N ILE A 190 -3.02 14.54 -5.31
CA ILE A 190 -3.64 15.48 -6.23
C ILE A 190 -2.55 16.03 -7.16
N PHE A 191 -2.85 16.24 -8.43
CA PHE A 191 -1.92 16.90 -9.35
C PHE A 191 -2.10 18.42 -9.30
N LYS A 192 -1.01 19.14 -9.50
CA LYS A 192 -1.03 20.60 -9.58
C LYS A 192 -2.10 21.07 -10.59
N GLY A 193 -2.95 21.99 -10.16
CA GLY A 193 -4.07 22.54 -10.95
C GLY A 193 -5.39 21.77 -10.81
N GLU A 194 -5.41 20.60 -10.18
CA GLU A 194 -6.66 19.93 -9.81
C GLU A 194 -7.27 20.57 -8.55
N SER A 195 -8.57 20.34 -8.37
CA SER A 195 -9.32 20.86 -7.22
C SER A 195 -9.18 19.96 -6.00
N ILE A 196 -8.96 20.61 -4.86
CA ILE A 196 -8.99 20.01 -3.53
C ILE A 196 -10.38 20.23 -2.95
N ASN A 197 -11.01 19.15 -2.51
CA ASN A 197 -12.25 19.16 -1.75
C ASN A 197 -12.09 18.24 -0.54
N VAL A 198 -12.06 18.84 0.65
CA VAL A 198 -12.03 18.13 1.94
C VAL A 198 -13.29 18.48 2.70
N VAL A 199 -14.00 17.44 3.15
CA VAL A 199 -15.20 17.52 3.98
C VAL A 199 -14.83 17.08 5.39
N ILE A 200 -15.08 17.94 6.36
CA ILE A 200 -14.89 17.69 7.78
C ILE A 200 -16.27 17.72 8.43
N THR A 201 -16.65 16.61 9.05
CA THR A 201 -17.96 16.39 9.65
C THR A 201 -17.79 16.14 11.15
N PRO A 202 -17.98 17.18 12.00
CA PRO A 202 -18.06 17.01 13.43
C PRO A 202 -19.37 16.29 13.77
N GLU A 203 -19.29 15.16 14.46
CA GLU A 203 -20.45 14.34 14.82
C GLU A 203 -21.08 14.80 16.16
N PHE A 204 -20.92 16.07 16.49
CA PHE A 204 -21.40 16.72 17.71
C PHE A 204 -21.77 18.18 17.42
N VAL A 205 -22.57 18.78 18.29
CA VAL A 205 -22.93 20.20 18.18
C VAL A 205 -21.70 21.04 18.53
N TYR A 206 -21.30 21.91 17.61
CA TYR A 206 -20.13 22.77 17.79
C TYR A 206 -20.42 24.23 17.51
N ASN A 207 -19.60 25.11 18.07
CA ASN A 207 -19.60 26.53 17.74
C ASN A 207 -18.73 26.81 16.52
N ARG A 208 -19.29 27.35 15.43
CA ARG A 208 -18.52 27.72 14.24
C ARG A 208 -17.39 28.72 14.54
N ASP A 209 -17.58 29.60 15.52
CA ASP A 209 -16.57 30.58 15.92
C ASP A 209 -15.34 29.96 16.60
N SER A 210 -15.41 28.69 17.03
CA SER A 210 -14.26 27.95 17.58
C SER A 210 -13.43 27.26 16.51
N VAL A 211 -13.96 27.13 15.29
CA VAL A 211 -13.26 26.45 14.19
C VAL A 211 -12.01 27.22 13.81
N ARG A 212 -10.87 26.57 13.88
CA ARG A 212 -9.59 27.06 13.35
C ARG A 212 -9.00 25.96 12.48
N ILE A 213 -8.66 26.29 11.23
CA ILE A 213 -7.98 25.38 10.32
C ILE A 213 -6.70 26.05 9.86
N PHE A 214 -5.60 25.33 9.97
CA PHE A 214 -4.29 25.77 9.53
C PHE A 214 -3.81 24.88 8.40
N GLU A 215 -3.57 25.49 7.24
CA GLU A 215 -2.87 24.88 6.13
C GLU A 215 -1.38 25.15 6.28
N ASN A 216 -0.58 24.12 6.55
CA ASN A 216 0.88 24.26 6.75
C ASN A 216 1.25 25.42 7.69
N ASN A 217 0.56 25.53 8.83
CA ASN A 217 0.67 26.58 9.85
C ASN A 217 0.08 27.96 9.48
N VAL A 218 -0.53 28.12 8.30
CA VAL A 218 -1.24 29.34 7.91
C VAL A 218 -2.73 29.16 8.12
N GLN A 219 -3.34 30.03 8.93
CA GLN A 219 -4.79 29.94 9.17
C GLN A 219 -5.58 30.25 7.88
N ILE A 220 -6.52 29.37 7.55
CA ILE A 220 -7.45 29.53 6.42
C ILE A 220 -8.90 29.64 6.93
N GLN A 221 -9.78 30.16 6.07
CA GLN A 221 -11.22 30.21 6.33
C GLN A 221 -11.91 29.10 5.54
N PRO A 222 -12.61 28.16 6.19
CA PRO A 222 -13.37 27.15 5.48
C PRO A 222 -14.73 27.70 5.01
N GLU A 223 -15.35 26.94 4.11
CA GLU A 223 -16.77 27.07 3.79
C GLU A 223 -17.60 26.20 4.75
N TYR A 224 -18.89 26.54 4.93
CA TYR A 224 -19.83 25.75 5.71
C TYR A 224 -21.00 25.30 4.84
N ALA A 225 -21.34 24.01 4.92
CA ALA A 225 -22.52 23.46 4.27
C ALA A 225 -23.30 22.61 5.28
N GLY A 226 -24.44 23.13 5.76
CA GLY A 226 -25.13 22.55 6.91
C GLY A 226 -24.22 22.56 8.13
N ASP A 227 -24.05 21.41 8.78
CA ASP A 227 -23.13 21.23 9.90
C ASP A 227 -21.71 20.80 9.48
N GLY A 228 -21.49 20.57 8.18
CA GLY A 228 -20.17 20.24 7.62
C GLY A 228 -19.29 21.47 7.39
N ILE A 229 -17.99 21.25 7.52
CA ILE A 229 -16.93 22.22 7.23
C ILE A 229 -16.20 21.77 5.96
N ILE A 230 -16.03 22.66 4.99
CA ILE A 230 -15.52 22.32 3.67
C ILE A 230 -14.27 23.16 3.37
N ILE A 231 -13.22 22.49 2.90
CA ILE A 231 -12.05 23.14 2.32
C ILE A 231 -12.11 22.90 0.80
N LYS A 232 -12.28 23.98 0.04
CA LYS A 232 -12.30 23.98 -1.43
C LYS A 232 -11.29 24.97 -1.98
N LYS A 233 -10.33 24.48 -2.75
CA LYS A 233 -9.30 25.30 -3.41
C LYS A 233 -8.67 24.58 -4.59
N GLN A 234 -7.83 25.27 -5.35
CA GLN A 234 -6.96 24.64 -6.33
C GLN A 234 -5.64 24.19 -5.69
N ALA A 235 -5.09 23.09 -6.21
CA ALA A 235 -3.79 22.57 -5.82
C ALA A 235 -2.67 23.33 -6.55
N ASP A 236 -2.25 24.48 -6.02
CA ASP A 236 -1.30 25.37 -6.72
C ASP A 236 0.18 25.09 -6.42
N THR A 237 0.47 24.51 -5.24
CA THR A 237 1.84 24.31 -4.75
C THR A 237 2.11 22.82 -4.55
N VAL A 238 3.14 22.31 -5.21
CA VAL A 238 3.63 20.94 -5.09
C VAL A 238 4.24 20.73 -3.70
N GLY A 239 3.97 19.58 -3.09
CA GLY A 239 4.44 19.20 -1.77
C GLY A 239 3.31 18.69 -0.87
N GLU A 240 3.69 18.30 0.35
CA GLU A 240 2.73 17.90 1.37
C GLU A 240 1.85 19.10 1.78
N LEU A 241 0.56 18.83 1.92
CA LEU A 241 -0.44 19.77 2.37
C LEU A 241 -1.12 19.21 3.62
N ARG A 242 -0.78 19.76 4.77
CA ARG A 242 -1.35 19.38 6.06
C ARG A 242 -2.38 20.41 6.50
N TYR A 243 -3.58 19.93 6.82
CA TYR A 243 -4.62 20.70 7.49
C TYR A 243 -4.69 20.31 8.96
N ASP A 244 -4.20 21.17 9.86
CA ASP A 244 -4.45 21.03 11.30
C ASP A 244 -5.80 21.66 11.64
N ILE A 245 -6.70 20.86 12.23
CA ILE A 245 -8.11 21.17 12.42
C ILE A 245 -8.39 21.26 13.92
N TYR A 246 -9.01 22.37 14.34
CA TYR A 246 -9.40 22.62 15.72
C TYR A 246 -10.89 22.99 15.77
N ILE A 247 -11.69 22.27 16.56
CA ILE A 247 -13.14 22.46 16.68
C ILE A 247 -13.53 22.23 18.15
N ASP A 248 -13.95 23.28 18.86
CA ASP A 248 -14.34 23.21 20.29
C ASP A 248 -13.34 22.45 21.18
N GLY A 249 -12.04 22.67 20.98
CA GLY A 249 -10.97 22.02 21.74
C GLY A 249 -10.59 20.63 21.24
N VAL A 250 -11.30 20.05 20.28
CA VAL A 250 -10.90 18.84 19.54
C VAL A 250 -9.86 19.21 18.51
N ARG A 251 -8.73 18.50 18.50
CA ARG A 251 -7.66 18.64 17.53
C ARG A 251 -7.51 17.37 16.70
N THR A 252 -7.35 17.54 15.40
CA THR A 252 -7.03 16.46 14.46
C THR A 252 -6.37 17.04 13.20
N TYR A 253 -6.10 16.21 12.19
CA TYR A 253 -5.49 16.64 10.96
C TYR A 253 -5.89 15.79 9.76
N CYS A 254 -5.64 16.33 8.56
CA CYS A 254 -5.67 15.62 7.30
C CYS A 254 -4.40 15.95 6.51
N CYS A 255 -3.82 14.94 5.86
CA CYS A 255 -2.63 15.07 5.02
C CYS A 255 -2.97 14.73 3.57
N LEU A 256 -2.72 15.67 2.67
CA LEU A 256 -2.76 15.47 1.23
C LEU A 256 -1.35 15.65 0.65
N LEU A 257 -1.12 15.15 -0.57
CA LEU A 257 0.08 15.40 -1.34
C LEU A 257 -0.30 16.03 -2.67
N VAL A 258 0.30 17.18 -2.99
CA VAL A 258 0.21 17.77 -4.33
C VAL A 258 1.45 17.37 -5.13
N GLN A 259 1.27 16.60 -6.17
CA GLN A 259 2.30 16.24 -7.14
C GLN A 259 2.38 17.27 -8.28
N PRO A 260 3.50 17.34 -9.03
CA PRO A 260 3.53 17.99 -10.33
C PRO A 260 2.42 17.47 -11.24
N GLU A 261 2.19 18.14 -12.37
CA GLU A 261 1.30 17.58 -13.38
C GLU A 261 1.80 16.18 -13.80
N PHE A 262 0.88 15.26 -14.05
CA PHE A 262 1.19 13.84 -14.21
C PHE A 262 2.23 13.58 -15.31
N THR A 263 2.09 14.23 -16.47
CA THR A 263 3.04 14.12 -17.57
C THR A 263 4.42 14.66 -17.19
N GLU A 264 4.49 15.78 -16.48
CA GLU A 264 5.75 16.32 -15.95
C GLU A 264 6.43 15.35 -14.98
N LEU A 265 5.67 14.73 -14.06
CA LEU A 265 6.19 13.74 -13.12
C LEU A 265 6.79 12.53 -13.85
N VAL A 266 6.04 11.96 -14.80
CA VAL A 266 6.48 10.82 -15.63
C VAL A 266 7.74 11.15 -16.41
N ARG A 267 7.75 12.28 -17.13
CA ARG A 267 8.91 12.70 -17.93
C ARG A 267 10.15 12.87 -17.05
N THR A 268 10.00 13.53 -15.90
CA THR A 268 11.12 13.79 -14.99
C THR A 268 11.68 12.49 -14.42
N ARG A 269 10.82 11.53 -14.04
CA ARG A 269 11.26 10.21 -13.59
C ARG A 269 11.97 9.42 -14.69
N CYS A 270 11.44 9.43 -15.92
CA CYS A 270 12.09 8.79 -17.06
C CYS A 270 13.52 9.33 -17.28
N HIS A 271 13.69 10.65 -17.32
CA HIS A 271 15.03 11.24 -17.47
C HIS A 271 15.94 10.96 -16.27
N PHE A 272 15.41 10.87 -15.05
CA PHE A 272 16.22 10.48 -13.91
C PHE A 272 16.79 9.08 -14.09
N ILE A 273 15.95 8.11 -14.49
CA ILE A 273 16.40 6.74 -14.75
C ILE A 273 17.51 6.72 -15.81
N VAL A 274 17.27 7.39 -16.96
CA VAL A 274 18.25 7.47 -18.05
C VAL A 274 19.58 8.06 -17.58
N ASN A 275 19.54 9.17 -16.83
CA ASN A 275 20.72 9.94 -16.47
C ASN A 275 21.47 9.39 -15.24
N LYS A 276 20.77 8.69 -14.34
CA LYS A 276 21.29 8.34 -13.01
C LYS A 276 21.25 6.84 -12.70
N GLN A 277 20.36 6.08 -13.35
CA GLN A 277 20.18 4.65 -13.09
C GLN A 277 20.64 3.76 -14.24
N GLN A 278 20.91 4.29 -15.44
CA GLN A 278 21.48 3.49 -16.50
C GLN A 278 22.98 3.26 -16.29
N TYR A 279 23.38 2.01 -16.14
CA TYR A 279 24.79 1.64 -16.03
C TYR A 279 25.47 1.67 -17.40
N ASN A 280 26.61 2.36 -17.47
CA ASN A 280 27.32 2.64 -18.71
C ASN A 280 28.80 2.26 -18.59
N ASN A 281 29.14 1.04 -18.97
CA ASN A 281 30.51 0.53 -19.05
C ASN A 281 30.58 -0.68 -19.98
N SER A 282 31.00 -0.47 -21.23
CA SER A 282 31.05 -1.51 -22.28
C SER A 282 31.92 -2.74 -21.98
N LYS A 283 32.72 -2.71 -20.90
CA LYS A 283 33.51 -3.88 -20.43
C LYS A 283 32.76 -4.75 -19.43
N SER A 284 31.60 -4.29 -18.95
CA SER A 284 30.78 -5.00 -17.96
C SER A 284 29.60 -5.68 -18.63
N HIS A 285 29.20 -6.83 -18.11
CA HIS A 285 27.95 -7.49 -18.50
C HIS A 285 26.71 -6.66 -18.11
N LEU A 286 26.82 -5.79 -17.11
CA LEU A 286 25.76 -4.85 -16.70
C LEU A 286 25.59 -3.66 -17.66
N ASP A 287 26.40 -3.53 -18.72
CA ASP A 287 26.28 -2.38 -19.64
C ASP A 287 24.88 -2.29 -20.25
N GLY A 288 24.21 -1.17 -19.98
CA GLY A 288 22.86 -0.86 -20.46
C GLY A 288 21.75 -1.08 -19.44
N ASP A 289 22.04 -1.76 -18.33
CA ASP A 289 21.05 -2.06 -17.29
C ASP A 289 20.53 -0.80 -16.58
N TYR A 290 19.30 -0.86 -16.08
CA TYR A 290 18.75 0.11 -15.15
C TYR A 290 18.86 -0.44 -13.73
N LEU A 291 19.78 0.16 -12.95
CA LEU A 291 20.12 -0.29 -11.61
C LEU A 291 19.41 0.52 -10.52
N ILE A 292 19.47 0.00 -9.29
CA ILE A 292 19.03 0.70 -8.08
C ILE A 292 19.82 2.00 -7.94
N TYR A 293 19.19 3.05 -7.40
CA TYR A 293 19.88 4.28 -7.05
C TYR A 293 19.84 4.53 -5.55
N ASP A 294 20.99 4.83 -4.96
CA ASP A 294 21.09 5.36 -3.61
C ASP A 294 20.91 6.89 -3.66
N ASN A 295 19.77 7.39 -3.18
CA ASN A 295 19.49 8.82 -3.12
C ASN A 295 20.27 9.56 -2.02
N GLU A 296 20.81 8.86 -1.03
CA GLU A 296 21.61 9.43 0.06
C GLU A 296 23.08 9.58 -0.37
N GLU A 297 23.65 8.54 -0.97
CA GLU A 297 25.05 8.52 -1.44
C GLU A 297 25.21 8.94 -2.91
N MET A 298 24.10 9.13 -3.61
CA MET A 298 24.01 9.63 -4.98
C MET A 298 24.72 8.76 -6.04
N HIS A 299 24.64 7.43 -5.92
CA HIS A 299 25.22 6.49 -6.89
C HIS A 299 24.33 5.28 -7.18
N MET A 300 24.62 4.59 -8.29
CA MET A 300 23.97 3.31 -8.61
C MET A 300 24.41 2.20 -7.65
N MET A 301 23.52 1.28 -7.36
CA MET A 301 23.73 0.13 -6.49
C MET A 301 23.35 -1.15 -7.24
N TYR A 302 24.19 -2.18 -7.08
CA TYR A 302 23.91 -3.54 -7.53
C TYR A 302 24.50 -4.53 -6.52
N SER A 303 23.78 -5.63 -6.26
CA SER A 303 24.28 -6.76 -5.50
C SER A 303 23.67 -8.06 -6.02
N PRO A 304 24.47 -9.13 -6.26
CA PRO A 304 23.95 -10.45 -6.63
C PRO A 304 23.21 -11.16 -5.48
N LYS A 305 23.25 -10.59 -4.27
CA LYS A 305 22.55 -11.09 -3.09
C LYS A 305 21.26 -10.31 -2.88
N ASN A 306 20.21 -11.02 -2.47
CA ASN A 306 18.87 -10.48 -2.14
C ASN A 306 18.20 -9.82 -3.37
N ASP A 307 17.23 -8.95 -3.12
CA ASP A 307 16.42 -8.25 -4.12
C ASP A 307 17.08 -6.96 -4.66
N TYR A 308 18.41 -7.02 -4.80
CA TYR A 308 19.25 -5.89 -5.25
C TYR A 308 19.95 -6.12 -6.59
N ASN A 309 19.45 -7.10 -7.35
CA ASN A 309 20.11 -7.62 -8.54
C ASN A 309 19.72 -6.87 -9.82
N ALA A 310 20.28 -7.29 -10.96
CA ALA A 310 20.15 -6.62 -12.26
C ALA A 310 18.85 -6.97 -13.03
N GLY A 311 17.98 -7.81 -12.44
CA GLY A 311 16.75 -8.30 -13.07
C GLY A 311 15.53 -8.11 -12.17
N ARG A 312 14.65 -9.12 -12.16
CA ARG A 312 13.41 -9.16 -11.36
C ARG A 312 12.59 -7.87 -11.51
N GLU A 313 12.20 -7.23 -10.41
CA GLU A 313 11.30 -6.08 -10.38
C GLU A 313 11.86 -4.85 -11.11
N ARG A 314 13.19 -4.70 -11.25
CA ARG A 314 13.83 -3.55 -11.94
C ARG A 314 13.39 -3.43 -13.41
N VAL A 315 12.89 -4.51 -14.03
CA VAL A 315 12.30 -4.45 -15.38
C VAL A 315 11.14 -3.46 -15.48
N GLY A 316 10.47 -3.14 -14.37
CA GLY A 316 9.47 -2.09 -14.27
C GLY A 316 9.95 -0.74 -14.82
N MET A 317 11.23 -0.39 -14.65
CA MET A 317 11.82 0.81 -15.26
C MET A 317 11.78 0.75 -16.79
N GLY A 318 12.19 -0.36 -17.38
CA GLY A 318 12.17 -0.55 -18.84
C GLY A 318 10.76 -0.53 -19.41
N ILE A 319 9.81 -1.17 -18.72
CA ILE A 319 8.38 -1.20 -19.07
C ILE A 319 7.80 0.23 -19.05
N MET A 320 8.06 0.97 -17.98
CA MET A 320 7.60 2.36 -17.84
C MET A 320 8.16 3.26 -18.95
N LEU A 321 9.46 3.15 -19.27
CA LEU A 321 10.07 3.92 -20.36
C LEU A 321 9.46 3.56 -21.74
N ALA A 322 9.22 2.28 -21.99
CA ALA A 322 8.55 1.84 -23.22
C ALA A 322 7.13 2.41 -23.31
N LYS A 323 6.39 2.42 -22.19
CA LYS A 323 5.05 3.00 -22.12
C LYS A 323 5.04 4.52 -22.33
N TYR A 324 6.04 5.21 -21.81
CA TYR A 324 6.22 6.65 -22.00
C TYR A 324 6.41 7.00 -23.48
N LEU A 325 7.34 6.31 -24.13
CA LEU A 325 7.66 6.56 -25.55
C LEU A 325 6.52 6.24 -26.53
N GLN A 326 5.50 5.48 -26.12
CA GLN A 326 4.30 5.28 -26.95
C GLN A 326 3.49 6.56 -27.15
N ASN A 327 3.62 7.52 -26.23
CA ASN A 327 2.83 8.75 -26.23
C ASN A 327 3.69 10.02 -26.45
N TYR A 328 5.01 9.90 -26.29
CA TYR A 328 5.94 11.03 -26.32
C TYR A 328 7.18 10.71 -27.15
N GLU A 329 7.53 11.63 -28.06
CA GLU A 329 8.81 11.58 -28.78
C GLU A 329 9.93 12.12 -27.88
N ASP A 330 10.84 11.23 -27.46
CA ASP A 330 12.02 11.58 -26.68
C ASP A 330 13.22 10.72 -27.09
N ASP A 331 14.06 11.26 -27.96
CA ASP A 331 15.26 10.60 -28.48
C ASP A 331 16.25 10.15 -27.39
N THR A 332 16.28 10.85 -26.25
CA THR A 332 17.20 10.53 -25.16
C THR A 332 16.73 9.28 -24.44
N VAL A 333 15.43 9.21 -24.16
CA VAL A 333 14.80 8.04 -23.53
C VAL A 333 14.78 6.84 -24.48
N ASP A 334 14.50 7.04 -25.78
CA ASP A 334 14.54 5.96 -26.79
C ASP A 334 15.93 5.33 -26.91
N LYS A 335 17.00 6.14 -27.02
CA LYS A 335 18.37 5.62 -27.07
C LYS A 335 18.75 4.83 -25.82
N SER A 336 18.36 5.33 -24.66
CA SER A 336 18.55 4.63 -23.39
C SER A 336 17.80 3.29 -23.37
N LEU A 337 16.52 3.29 -23.75
CA LEU A 337 15.70 2.09 -23.80
C LEU A 337 16.28 1.05 -24.75
N ARG A 338 16.75 1.44 -25.94
CA ARG A 338 17.41 0.50 -26.87
C ARG A 338 18.67 -0.14 -26.29
N LYS A 339 19.42 0.60 -25.48
CA LYS A 339 20.57 0.06 -24.77
C LYS A 339 20.14 -0.95 -23.70
N TYR A 340 19.08 -0.65 -22.95
CA TYR A 340 18.48 -1.58 -21.98
C TYR A 340 17.93 -2.84 -22.66
N ILE A 341 17.24 -2.72 -23.78
CA ILE A 341 16.79 -3.88 -24.59
C ILE A 341 17.99 -4.76 -24.96
N SER A 342 19.12 -4.17 -25.36
CA SER A 342 20.33 -4.91 -25.71
C SER A 342 20.95 -5.63 -24.50
N PHE A 343 20.82 -5.07 -23.30
CA PHE A 343 21.20 -5.73 -22.05
C PHE A 343 20.27 -6.91 -21.73
N VAL A 344 18.94 -6.70 -21.70
CA VAL A 344 17.94 -7.74 -21.41
C VAL A 344 18.10 -8.95 -22.32
N ARG A 345 18.27 -8.72 -23.62
CA ARG A 345 18.45 -9.77 -24.64
C ARG A 345 19.75 -10.58 -24.47
N ARG A 346 20.79 -9.95 -23.92
CA ARG A 346 22.10 -10.56 -23.75
C ARG A 346 22.21 -11.33 -22.44
N GLU A 347 21.55 -10.85 -21.39
CA GLU A 347 21.84 -11.24 -20.01
C GLU A 347 20.66 -11.84 -19.25
N LEU A 348 19.40 -11.54 -19.63
CA LEU A 348 18.21 -11.85 -18.82
C LEU A 348 17.15 -12.69 -19.53
N VAL A 349 17.10 -12.69 -20.86
CA VAL A 349 16.09 -13.43 -21.61
C VAL A 349 16.71 -14.18 -22.77
N ASN A 350 16.49 -15.49 -22.78
CA ASN A 350 16.75 -16.31 -23.96
C ASN A 350 15.58 -16.16 -24.94
N GLU A 351 15.75 -15.32 -25.97
CA GLU A 351 14.70 -15.02 -26.95
C GLU A 351 14.24 -16.24 -27.76
N ASP A 352 15.07 -17.28 -27.88
CA ASP A 352 14.75 -18.49 -28.65
C ASP A 352 13.85 -19.45 -27.86
N THR A 353 14.09 -19.58 -26.55
CA THR A 353 13.32 -20.49 -25.68
C THR A 353 12.20 -19.81 -24.91
N GLY A 354 12.33 -18.51 -24.63
CA GLY A 354 11.47 -17.78 -23.70
C GLY A 354 11.88 -17.91 -22.23
N GLU A 355 13.01 -18.56 -21.92
CA GLU A 355 13.52 -18.64 -20.56
C GLU A 355 13.94 -17.24 -20.06
N VAL A 356 13.53 -16.91 -18.85
CA VAL A 356 13.87 -15.65 -18.16
C VAL A 356 14.74 -15.96 -16.97
N TYR A 357 15.92 -15.34 -16.94
CA TYR A 357 16.93 -15.52 -15.90
C TYR A 357 16.67 -14.62 -14.69
N ASN A 358 17.24 -15.01 -13.56
CA ASN A 358 17.05 -14.31 -12.30
C ASN A 358 17.94 -13.06 -12.18
N ASP A 359 19.14 -13.11 -12.76
CA ASP A 359 20.14 -12.05 -12.74
C ASP A 359 21.02 -12.09 -14.01
N TYR A 360 21.86 -11.08 -14.21
CA TYR A 360 22.75 -10.95 -15.37
C TYR A 360 23.73 -12.13 -15.52
N MET A 361 24.34 -12.29 -16.71
CA MET A 361 25.12 -13.46 -17.13
C MET A 361 24.30 -14.75 -17.24
N ASN A 362 23.00 -14.62 -17.50
CA ASN A 362 22.06 -15.73 -17.55
C ASN A 362 22.01 -16.54 -16.24
N ASP A 363 22.18 -15.86 -15.09
CA ASP A 363 22.17 -16.53 -13.80
C ASP A 363 20.74 -16.97 -13.44
N ASN A 364 20.58 -18.27 -13.26
CA ASN A 364 19.34 -18.90 -12.78
C ASN A 364 19.59 -19.77 -11.54
N SER A 365 20.61 -19.43 -10.74
CA SER A 365 20.92 -20.11 -9.48
C SER A 365 19.73 -20.14 -8.50
N TYR A 366 18.81 -19.19 -8.65
CA TYR A 366 17.50 -19.17 -8.00
C TYR A 366 16.41 -18.93 -9.04
N LYS A 367 15.60 -19.96 -9.33
CA LYS A 367 14.49 -19.85 -10.30
C LYS A 367 13.29 -19.16 -9.66
N ARG A 368 12.82 -18.07 -10.28
CA ARG A 368 11.66 -17.30 -9.78
C ARG A 368 10.63 -17.06 -10.89
N LEU A 369 9.46 -17.67 -10.74
CA LEU A 369 8.37 -17.61 -11.73
C LEU A 369 7.79 -16.20 -11.94
N TYR A 370 7.85 -15.33 -10.92
CA TYR A 370 7.39 -13.93 -11.03
C TYR A 370 8.05 -13.16 -12.18
N ASN A 371 9.31 -13.46 -12.49
CA ASN A 371 10.05 -12.69 -13.49
C ASN A 371 9.43 -12.84 -14.89
N ALA A 372 8.96 -14.04 -15.26
CA ALA A 372 8.55 -14.31 -16.64
C ALA A 372 7.38 -13.43 -17.12
N PRO A 373 6.26 -13.30 -16.39
CA PRO A 373 5.18 -12.37 -16.74
C PRO A 373 5.64 -10.93 -16.97
N TRP A 374 6.57 -10.42 -16.14
CA TRP A 374 7.07 -9.06 -16.27
C TRP A 374 7.90 -8.85 -17.53
N PHE A 375 8.78 -9.78 -17.86
CA PHE A 375 9.54 -9.69 -19.11
C PHE A 375 8.65 -9.93 -20.34
N ALA A 376 7.63 -10.78 -20.26
CA ALA A 376 6.62 -10.87 -21.32
C ALA A 376 5.90 -9.54 -21.53
N LEU A 377 5.50 -8.86 -20.45
CA LEU A 377 4.93 -7.52 -20.53
C LEU A 377 5.90 -6.53 -21.16
N PHE A 378 7.18 -6.54 -20.76
CA PHE A 378 8.20 -5.69 -21.37
C PHE A 378 8.27 -5.86 -22.89
N TYR A 379 8.38 -7.09 -23.38
CA TYR A 379 8.38 -7.37 -24.83
C TYR A 379 7.06 -7.00 -25.51
N THR A 380 5.93 -7.12 -24.82
CA THR A 380 4.63 -6.64 -25.32
C THR A 380 4.62 -5.12 -25.50
N GLU A 381 5.09 -4.36 -24.51
CA GLU A 381 5.17 -2.89 -24.58
C GLU A 381 6.19 -2.42 -25.64
N LEU A 382 7.28 -3.17 -25.86
CA LEU A 382 8.21 -2.92 -26.97
C LEU A 382 7.57 -3.11 -28.34
N TYR A 383 6.72 -4.13 -28.51
CA TYR A 383 5.90 -4.26 -29.72
C TYR A 383 4.96 -3.07 -29.87
N MET A 384 4.27 -2.66 -28.79
CA MET A 384 3.35 -1.53 -28.85
C MET A 384 4.05 -0.23 -29.25
N LEU A 385 5.32 -0.05 -28.85
CA LEU A 385 6.16 1.09 -29.23
C LEU A 385 6.69 0.98 -30.67
N TYR A 386 7.43 -0.08 -31.00
CA TYR A 386 8.19 -0.17 -32.26
C TYR A 386 7.48 -0.89 -33.41
N LYS A 387 6.36 -1.56 -33.11
CA LYS A 387 5.58 -2.37 -34.05
C LYS A 387 6.37 -3.49 -34.76
N ASP A 388 7.50 -3.93 -34.17
CA ASP A 388 8.26 -5.09 -34.66
C ASP A 388 7.70 -6.38 -34.03
N LYS A 389 7.13 -7.25 -34.86
CA LYS A 389 6.55 -8.54 -34.45
C LYS A 389 7.55 -9.47 -33.76
N LYS A 390 8.86 -9.26 -33.92
CA LYS A 390 9.87 -10.05 -33.22
C LYS A 390 9.74 -9.92 -31.70
N TYR A 391 9.46 -8.71 -31.20
CA TYR A 391 9.25 -8.52 -29.76
C TYR A 391 8.04 -9.31 -29.26
N LEU A 392 6.93 -9.26 -30.00
CA LEU A 392 5.72 -9.98 -29.63
C LEU A 392 5.91 -11.52 -29.68
N MET A 393 6.72 -12.01 -30.62
CA MET A 393 7.10 -13.44 -30.67
C MET A 393 7.95 -13.86 -29.46
N VAL A 394 8.83 -13.00 -28.96
CA VAL A 394 9.56 -13.26 -27.72
C VAL A 394 8.60 -13.28 -26.52
N SER A 395 7.69 -12.31 -26.43
CA SER A 395 6.64 -12.32 -25.38
C SER A 395 5.81 -13.61 -25.40
N TYR A 396 5.42 -14.09 -26.58
CA TYR A 396 4.72 -15.37 -26.76
C TYR A 396 5.53 -16.54 -26.19
N ARG A 397 6.81 -16.64 -26.54
CA ARG A 397 7.70 -17.72 -26.06
C ARG A 397 7.88 -17.67 -24.55
N ILE A 398 8.02 -16.49 -23.97
CA ILE A 398 8.15 -16.32 -22.51
C ILE A 398 6.89 -16.85 -21.80
N ILE A 399 5.69 -16.47 -22.24
CA ILE A 399 4.44 -16.93 -21.63
C ILE A 399 4.27 -18.43 -21.79
N ARG A 400 4.57 -18.96 -22.98
CA ARG A 400 4.53 -20.41 -23.20
C ARG A 400 5.49 -21.15 -22.26
N HIS A 401 6.73 -20.68 -22.13
CA HIS A 401 7.72 -21.26 -21.22
C HIS A 401 7.27 -21.18 -19.75
N PHE A 402 6.70 -20.04 -19.34
CA PHE A 402 6.11 -19.85 -18.00
C PHE A 402 5.04 -20.91 -17.70
N TYR A 403 4.15 -21.18 -18.64
CA TYR A 403 3.10 -22.20 -18.45
C TYR A 403 3.64 -23.63 -18.51
N GLU A 404 4.63 -23.92 -19.36
CA GLU A 404 5.35 -25.20 -19.38
C GLU A 404 6.05 -25.48 -18.03
N ASP A 405 6.48 -24.43 -17.33
CA ASP A 405 7.13 -24.50 -16.02
C ASP A 405 6.16 -24.47 -14.81
N GLY A 406 4.87 -24.67 -15.05
CA GLY A 406 3.86 -24.73 -13.98
C GLY A 406 3.20 -23.40 -13.63
N GLY A 407 3.34 -22.38 -14.47
CA GLY A 407 2.73 -21.06 -14.29
C GLY A 407 1.22 -21.06 -14.06
N THR A 408 0.50 -22.11 -14.49
CA THR A 408 -0.94 -22.30 -14.21
C THR A 408 -1.26 -22.34 -12.70
N TYR A 409 -0.32 -22.80 -11.87
CA TYR A 409 -0.50 -22.94 -10.41
C TYR A 409 -0.01 -21.71 -9.62
N PHE A 410 0.44 -20.67 -10.31
CA PHE A 410 1.22 -19.59 -9.72
C PHE A 410 0.48 -18.26 -9.73
N TYR A 411 0.39 -17.58 -8.58
CA TYR A 411 -0.31 -16.31 -8.42
C TYR A 411 0.57 -15.16 -8.91
N ALA A 412 0.75 -15.06 -10.23
CA ALA A 412 1.63 -14.10 -10.87
C ALA A 412 1.12 -12.66 -10.74
N ILE A 413 1.94 -11.78 -10.14
CA ILE A 413 1.73 -10.34 -10.21
C ILE A 413 1.95 -9.86 -11.65
N GLU A 414 0.98 -9.14 -12.21
CA GLU A 414 1.01 -8.58 -13.57
C GLU A 414 1.22 -9.63 -14.68
N LEU A 415 0.32 -10.62 -14.74
CA LEU A 415 0.18 -11.46 -15.93
C LEU A 415 -0.40 -10.61 -17.08
N PRO A 416 0.30 -10.45 -18.24
CA PRO A 416 -0.05 -9.44 -19.24
C PRO A 416 -1.22 -9.87 -20.17
N VAL A 417 -2.34 -10.33 -19.62
CA VAL A 417 -3.46 -10.92 -20.39
C VAL A 417 -4.04 -9.92 -21.39
N ILE A 418 -4.49 -8.75 -20.93
CA ILE A 418 -5.09 -7.72 -21.81
C ILE A 418 -4.09 -7.09 -22.78
N PRO A 419 -2.92 -6.56 -22.35
CA PRO A 419 -2.01 -5.88 -23.26
C PRO A 419 -1.47 -6.84 -24.34
N MET A 420 -1.17 -8.09 -23.98
CA MET A 420 -0.68 -9.07 -24.94
C MET A 420 -1.78 -9.50 -25.93
N ALA A 421 -3.02 -9.67 -25.46
CA ALA A 421 -4.14 -9.96 -26.35
C ALA A 421 -4.41 -8.82 -27.34
N ALA A 422 -4.33 -7.56 -26.90
CA ALA A 422 -4.44 -6.41 -27.77
C ALA A 422 -3.33 -6.38 -28.83
N ALA A 423 -2.08 -6.62 -28.40
CA ALA A 423 -0.92 -6.67 -29.29
C ALA A 423 -1.04 -7.76 -30.38
N PHE A 424 -1.45 -8.99 -30.02
CA PHE A 424 -1.64 -10.05 -31.01
C PHE A 424 -2.74 -9.76 -32.03
N ARG A 425 -3.85 -9.15 -31.59
CA ARG A 425 -4.93 -8.71 -32.49
C ARG A 425 -4.42 -7.67 -33.47
N GLU A 426 -3.71 -6.65 -32.98
CA GLU A 426 -3.11 -5.63 -33.84
C GLU A 426 -2.10 -6.22 -34.84
N ALA A 427 -1.32 -7.22 -34.41
CA ALA A 427 -0.34 -7.88 -35.25
C ALA A 427 -0.94 -8.91 -36.24
N GLY A 428 -2.22 -9.26 -36.13
CA GLY A 428 -2.85 -10.34 -36.89
C GLY A 428 -2.31 -11.74 -36.58
N MET A 429 -1.90 -11.97 -35.32
CA MET A 429 -1.30 -13.23 -34.83
C MET A 429 -2.36 -14.09 -34.14
N GLU A 430 -3.38 -14.51 -34.88
CA GLU A 430 -4.57 -15.17 -34.34
C GLU A 430 -4.27 -16.54 -33.71
N LYS A 431 -3.31 -17.29 -34.26
CA LYS A 431 -2.94 -18.63 -33.73
C LYS A 431 -2.27 -18.52 -32.37
N GLU A 432 -1.32 -17.60 -32.25
CA GLU A 432 -0.62 -17.32 -31.00
C GLU A 432 -1.60 -16.79 -29.96
N LEU A 433 -2.53 -15.90 -30.35
CA LEU A 433 -3.60 -15.41 -29.48
C LEU A 433 -4.49 -16.54 -28.96
N GLU A 434 -4.91 -17.47 -29.83
CA GLU A 434 -5.75 -18.60 -29.45
C GLU A 434 -5.06 -19.49 -28.42
N GLU A 435 -3.78 -19.80 -28.64
CA GLU A 435 -2.97 -20.62 -27.73
C GLU A 435 -2.81 -19.98 -26.35
N VAL A 436 -2.38 -18.69 -26.29
CA VAL A 436 -2.22 -18.01 -25.00
C VAL A 436 -3.55 -17.80 -24.28
N THR A 437 -4.64 -17.60 -25.02
CA THR A 437 -5.99 -17.53 -24.43
C THR A 437 -6.36 -18.87 -23.78
N GLY A 438 -5.92 -19.99 -24.36
CA GLY A 438 -6.05 -21.32 -23.75
C GLY A 438 -5.34 -21.40 -22.39
N TYR A 439 -4.11 -20.91 -22.30
CA TYR A 439 -3.38 -20.85 -21.03
C TYR A 439 -4.05 -19.94 -19.99
N PHE A 440 -4.48 -18.74 -20.38
CA PHE A 440 -5.17 -17.81 -19.49
C PHE A 440 -6.47 -18.40 -18.94
N ARG A 441 -7.27 -19.06 -19.78
CA ARG A 441 -8.47 -19.78 -19.32
C ARG A 441 -8.14 -20.89 -18.32
N GLY A 442 -7.14 -21.73 -18.61
CA GLY A 442 -6.73 -22.79 -17.70
C GLY A 442 -6.27 -22.25 -16.34
N HIS A 443 -5.58 -21.11 -16.34
CA HIS A 443 -5.14 -20.42 -15.14
C HIS A 443 -6.33 -19.84 -14.35
N ALA A 444 -7.21 -19.10 -15.01
CA ALA A 444 -8.42 -18.55 -14.39
C ALA A 444 -9.35 -19.64 -13.84
N ASP A 445 -9.48 -20.78 -14.54
CA ASP A 445 -10.24 -21.95 -14.07
C ASP A 445 -9.65 -22.52 -12.78
N LEU A 446 -8.32 -22.55 -12.65
CA LEU A 446 -7.69 -22.95 -11.40
C LEU A 446 -7.94 -21.94 -10.28
N MET A 447 -7.78 -20.63 -10.54
CA MET A 447 -8.06 -19.59 -9.54
C MET A 447 -9.51 -19.66 -9.04
N LEU A 448 -10.46 -19.84 -9.95
CA LEU A 448 -11.88 -20.01 -9.63
C LEU A 448 -12.12 -21.25 -8.77
N LYS A 449 -11.46 -22.38 -9.10
CA LYS A 449 -11.58 -23.63 -8.34
C LYS A 449 -10.95 -23.53 -6.95
N THR A 450 -9.79 -22.88 -6.84
CA THR A 450 -9.07 -22.72 -5.57
C THR A 450 -9.79 -21.74 -4.65
N GLY A 451 -10.46 -20.72 -5.20
CA GLY A 451 -11.18 -19.73 -4.40
C GLY A 451 -10.23 -19.01 -3.45
N THR A 452 -10.46 -19.15 -2.14
CA THR A 452 -9.67 -18.47 -1.09
C THR A 452 -8.68 -19.40 -0.40
N ASP A 453 -8.53 -20.63 -0.89
CA ASP A 453 -7.54 -21.60 -0.40
C ASP A 453 -6.15 -21.32 -1.00
N TYR A 454 -5.68 -20.08 -0.84
CA TYR A 454 -4.42 -19.64 -1.44
C TYR A 454 -3.26 -20.51 -0.97
N PRO A 455 -2.41 -21.03 -1.88
CA PRO A 455 -1.20 -21.74 -1.50
C PRO A 455 -0.23 -20.79 -0.82
N LYS A 456 0.56 -21.31 0.13
CA LYS A 456 1.64 -20.55 0.74
C LYS A 456 2.69 -20.17 -0.30
N SER A 457 3.17 -18.93 -0.23
CA SER A 457 4.20 -18.40 -1.13
C SER A 457 5.35 -17.78 -0.32
N GLU A 458 6.06 -16.78 -0.86
CA GLU A 458 7.09 -16.01 -0.15
C GLU A 458 6.53 -15.40 1.17
N VAL A 459 5.27 -14.96 1.13
CA VAL A 459 4.41 -14.65 2.28
C VAL A 459 3.20 -15.57 2.24
N ASN A 460 2.69 -16.00 3.40
CA ASN A 460 1.66 -17.05 3.44
C ASN A 460 0.26 -16.56 3.04
N TYR A 461 -0.05 -15.30 3.30
CA TYR A 461 -1.31 -14.63 2.95
C TYR A 461 -1.05 -13.13 2.91
N GLU A 462 -1.24 -12.48 1.76
CA GLU A 462 -1.00 -11.05 1.62
C GLU A 462 -1.78 -10.46 0.44
N GLN A 463 -1.79 -9.13 0.36
CA GLN A 463 -2.46 -8.42 -0.73
C GLN A 463 -1.92 -8.81 -2.11
N SER A 464 -0.61 -9.04 -2.28
CA SER A 464 -0.05 -9.40 -3.58
C SER A 464 -0.21 -10.89 -3.96
N ILE A 465 -1.04 -11.63 -3.22
CA ILE A 465 -1.59 -12.94 -3.63
C ILE A 465 -3.06 -12.79 -4.02
N VAL A 466 -3.84 -12.07 -3.21
CA VAL A 466 -5.27 -11.85 -3.45
C VAL A 466 -5.50 -10.98 -4.70
N ALA A 467 -4.69 -9.93 -4.89
CA ALA A 467 -4.83 -9.04 -6.05
C ALA A 467 -4.56 -9.75 -7.38
N PRO A 468 -3.47 -10.54 -7.54
CA PRO A 468 -3.30 -11.38 -8.74
C PRO A 468 -4.43 -12.36 -8.99
N ALA A 469 -4.98 -13.00 -7.93
CA ALA A 469 -6.10 -13.92 -8.08
C ALA A 469 -7.32 -13.23 -8.71
N ALA A 470 -7.64 -12.01 -8.25
CA ALA A 470 -8.69 -11.18 -8.83
C ALA A 470 -8.35 -10.79 -10.28
N GLN A 471 -7.16 -10.22 -10.51
CA GLN A 471 -6.75 -9.68 -11.81
C GLN A 471 -6.75 -10.76 -12.90
N ILE A 472 -6.27 -11.98 -12.62
CA ILE A 472 -6.28 -13.09 -13.59
C ILE A 472 -7.71 -13.45 -14.00
N LEU A 473 -8.65 -13.49 -13.05
CA LEU A 473 -10.06 -13.77 -13.33
C LEU A 473 -10.70 -12.64 -14.15
N GLU A 474 -10.47 -11.39 -13.76
CA GLU A 474 -11.00 -10.20 -14.41
C GLU A 474 -10.50 -10.04 -15.84
N GLU A 475 -9.18 -10.09 -16.04
CA GLU A 475 -8.60 -9.91 -17.37
C GLU A 475 -8.96 -11.08 -18.30
N THR A 476 -9.06 -12.30 -17.78
CA THR A 476 -9.55 -13.44 -18.57
C THR A 476 -11.04 -13.29 -18.90
N TYR A 477 -11.85 -12.76 -17.99
CA TYR A 477 -13.24 -12.41 -18.27
C TYR A 477 -13.34 -11.35 -19.36
N ILE A 478 -12.59 -10.24 -19.25
CA ILE A 478 -12.58 -9.17 -20.25
C ILE A 478 -12.13 -9.71 -21.62
N LEU A 479 -11.16 -10.63 -21.64
CA LEU A 479 -10.67 -11.26 -22.87
C LEU A 479 -11.70 -12.19 -23.52
N THR A 480 -12.47 -12.95 -22.73
CA THR A 480 -13.26 -14.10 -23.21
C THR A 480 -14.77 -13.93 -23.15
N GLY A 481 -15.27 -13.04 -22.29
CA GLY A 481 -16.69 -12.88 -21.97
C GLY A 481 -17.29 -14.02 -21.14
N ASP A 482 -16.49 -14.96 -20.62
CA ASP A 482 -17.00 -16.15 -19.93
C ASP A 482 -17.51 -15.80 -18.51
N LYS A 483 -18.84 -15.77 -18.37
CA LYS A 483 -19.52 -15.36 -17.14
C LYS A 483 -19.24 -16.23 -15.92
N LYS A 484 -18.66 -17.43 -16.08
CA LYS A 484 -18.33 -18.30 -14.94
C LYS A 484 -17.36 -17.64 -13.95
N TYR A 485 -16.52 -16.71 -14.41
CA TYR A 485 -15.53 -16.04 -13.57
C TYR A 485 -16.13 -14.96 -12.65
N LEU A 486 -17.33 -14.45 -12.94
CA LEU A 486 -17.92 -13.31 -12.20
C LEU A 486 -18.06 -13.56 -10.69
N ALA A 487 -18.44 -14.77 -10.28
CA ALA A 487 -18.55 -15.12 -8.87
C ALA A 487 -17.18 -15.15 -8.16
N GLY A 488 -16.15 -15.64 -8.86
CA GLY A 488 -14.78 -15.62 -8.35
C GLY A 488 -14.23 -14.19 -8.24
N ILE A 489 -14.51 -13.34 -9.23
CA ILE A 489 -14.14 -11.91 -9.21
C ILE A 489 -14.73 -11.22 -7.98
N GLU A 490 -16.03 -11.40 -7.73
CA GLU A 490 -16.69 -10.80 -6.56
C GLU A 490 -16.07 -11.27 -5.24
N LEU A 491 -15.78 -12.57 -5.13
CA LEU A 491 -15.17 -13.18 -3.95
C LEU A 491 -13.77 -12.63 -3.68
N GLN A 492 -12.92 -12.56 -4.70
CA GLN A 492 -11.55 -12.06 -4.53
C GLN A 492 -11.54 -10.56 -4.19
N LYS A 493 -12.39 -9.78 -4.87
CA LYS A 493 -12.52 -8.33 -4.61
C LYS A 493 -12.97 -8.03 -3.18
N SER A 494 -13.97 -8.75 -2.67
CA SER A 494 -14.49 -8.50 -1.31
C SER A 494 -13.47 -8.78 -0.22
N ILE A 495 -12.50 -9.66 -0.47
CA ILE A 495 -11.35 -9.90 0.41
C ILE A 495 -10.30 -8.81 0.21
N LEU A 496 -9.99 -8.48 -1.04
CA LEU A 496 -8.94 -7.51 -1.39
C LEU A 496 -9.19 -6.13 -0.77
N GLU A 497 -10.44 -5.67 -0.74
CA GLU A 497 -10.77 -4.35 -0.18
C GLU A 497 -10.56 -4.22 1.32
N LEU A 498 -10.42 -5.33 2.04
CA LEU A 498 -10.22 -5.36 3.50
C LEU A 498 -8.79 -4.95 3.87
N PHE A 499 -7.84 -5.07 2.94
CA PHE A 499 -6.47 -4.59 3.12
C PHE A 499 -6.36 -3.06 3.13
N ASN A 500 -7.36 -2.36 2.60
CA ASN A 500 -7.32 -0.90 2.40
C ASN A 500 -7.95 -0.13 3.57
N GLY A 501 -7.24 0.89 4.05
CA GLY A 501 -7.73 1.83 5.05
C GLY A 501 -8.55 3.00 4.49
N ASN A 502 -9.14 3.81 5.37
CA ASN A 502 -9.89 5.03 5.05
C ASN A 502 -9.41 6.26 5.84
N GLN A 503 -8.23 6.18 6.45
CA GLN A 503 -7.62 7.26 7.20
C GLN A 503 -7.41 8.49 6.30
N PRO A 504 -7.53 9.72 6.83
CA PRO A 504 -7.44 10.95 6.04
C PRO A 504 -5.98 11.38 5.79
N ASP A 505 -5.16 10.45 5.30
CA ASP A 505 -3.74 10.62 5.01
C ASP A 505 -3.40 9.96 3.66
N TYR A 506 -2.63 10.64 2.83
CA TYR A 506 -2.26 10.14 1.51
C TYR A 506 -1.41 8.87 1.52
N HIS A 507 -0.75 8.54 2.64
CA HIS A 507 -0.05 7.27 2.81
C HIS A 507 -1.01 6.09 3.09
N LEU A 508 -2.22 6.37 3.59
CA LEU A 508 -3.09 5.35 4.19
C LEU A 508 -4.42 5.15 3.44
N ASN A 509 -4.95 6.18 2.79
CA ASN A 509 -6.27 6.13 2.17
C ASN A 509 -6.28 5.26 0.90
N GLU A 510 -7.09 4.20 0.89
CA GLU A 510 -7.09 3.21 -0.21
C GLU A 510 -5.69 2.63 -0.52
N VAL A 511 -4.83 2.60 0.51
CA VAL A 511 -3.53 1.93 0.48
C VAL A 511 -3.63 0.61 1.22
N ALA A 512 -3.23 -0.46 0.53
CA ALA A 512 -3.22 -1.79 1.12
C ALA A 512 -2.15 -1.91 2.22
N ILE A 513 -2.50 -2.62 3.30
CA ILE A 513 -1.55 -3.03 4.33
C ILE A 513 -0.45 -3.88 3.71
N ARG A 514 0.79 -3.41 3.87
CA ARG A 514 2.05 -4.11 3.56
C ARG A 514 3.06 -3.73 4.63
N HIS A 515 3.98 -4.63 4.97
CA HIS A 515 4.86 -4.38 6.13
C HIS A 515 6.24 -5.05 6.07
N TRP A 516 6.77 -5.42 4.91
CA TRP A 516 8.10 -6.06 4.85
C TRP A 516 9.00 -5.51 3.76
N ASP A 517 8.47 -4.76 2.80
CA ASP A 517 9.21 -4.39 1.60
C ASP A 517 10.42 -3.48 1.91
N GLY A 518 10.33 -2.65 2.95
CA GLY A 518 11.47 -1.86 3.45
C GLY A 518 12.66 -2.71 3.90
N TYR A 519 12.42 -3.97 4.30
CA TYR A 519 13.48 -4.92 4.64
C TYR A 519 14.16 -5.53 3.41
N TRP A 520 13.35 -5.96 2.44
CA TRP A 520 13.81 -6.71 1.28
C TRP A 520 14.41 -5.81 0.19
N PHE A 521 13.81 -4.64 -0.03
CA PHE A 521 14.13 -3.74 -1.14
C PHE A 521 14.82 -2.44 -0.71
N GLY A 522 14.70 -2.05 0.57
CA GLY A 522 15.27 -0.81 1.10
C GLY A 522 16.72 -0.91 1.55
N LYS A 523 17.42 0.24 1.59
CA LYS A 523 18.81 0.35 2.05
C LYS A 523 18.95 -0.02 3.53
N ARG A 524 18.01 0.46 4.35
CA ARG A 524 18.07 0.33 5.81
C ARG A 524 17.64 -1.04 6.30
N ARG A 525 17.03 -1.83 5.42
CA ARG A 525 16.56 -3.19 5.70
C ARG A 525 15.74 -3.24 6.99
N LEU A 526 14.74 -2.36 7.09
CA LEU A 526 13.85 -2.28 8.24
C LEU A 526 12.49 -2.85 7.86
N TYR A 527 12.06 -3.89 8.59
CA TYR A 527 10.68 -4.35 8.54
C TYR A 527 9.73 -3.27 9.08
N GLY A 528 8.41 -3.47 8.98
CA GLY A 528 7.41 -2.56 9.50
C GLY A 528 6.50 -2.05 8.40
N ASP A 529 5.39 -1.44 8.78
CA ASP A 529 4.37 -0.97 7.83
C ASP A 529 4.98 -0.08 6.75
N THR A 530 4.75 -0.44 5.48
CA THR A 530 5.24 0.29 4.32
C THR A 530 4.08 1.01 3.64
N PHE A 531 3.77 2.20 4.16
CA PHE A 531 2.70 3.06 3.68
C PHE A 531 3.27 4.33 3.05
N VAL A 532 3.36 4.44 1.72
CA VAL A 532 2.90 3.51 0.69
C VAL A 532 4.00 2.54 0.21
N HIS A 533 3.58 1.41 -0.34
CA HIS A 533 4.37 0.54 -1.20
C HIS A 533 3.68 0.37 -2.54
N TYR A 534 4.43 0.26 -3.64
CA TYR A 534 3.90 0.37 -4.99
C TYR A 534 2.95 -0.76 -5.40
N TRP A 535 3.09 -1.96 -4.83
CA TRP A 535 2.11 -3.06 -5.06
C TRP A 535 0.70 -2.76 -4.54
N SER A 536 0.52 -1.73 -3.71
CA SER A 536 -0.82 -1.26 -3.36
C SER A 536 -1.62 -0.81 -4.58
N ALA A 537 -0.97 -0.42 -5.70
CA ALA A 537 -1.64 -0.12 -6.96
C ALA A 537 -2.43 -1.29 -7.56
N LEU A 538 -2.06 -2.54 -7.25
CA LEU A 538 -2.78 -3.72 -7.75
C LEU A 538 -4.25 -3.72 -7.30
N THR A 539 -4.53 -3.20 -6.10
CA THR A 539 -5.90 -3.02 -5.62
C THR A 539 -6.67 -2.03 -6.50
N GLY A 540 -6.03 -0.93 -6.88
CA GLY A 540 -6.62 0.04 -7.81
C GLY A 540 -6.89 -0.53 -9.20
N ILE A 541 -6.00 -1.38 -9.73
CA ILE A 541 -6.19 -2.07 -11.01
C ILE A 541 -7.43 -2.98 -10.97
N VAL A 542 -7.56 -3.77 -9.89
CA VAL A 542 -8.71 -4.65 -9.69
C VAL A 542 -10.00 -3.84 -9.60
N PHE A 543 -10.02 -2.74 -8.84
CA PHE A 543 -11.21 -1.87 -8.75
C PHE A 543 -11.59 -1.25 -10.09
N GLU A 544 -10.61 -0.82 -10.89
CA GLU A 544 -10.83 -0.26 -12.22
C GLU A 544 -11.39 -1.29 -13.20
N ASN A 545 -10.84 -2.51 -13.20
CA ASN A 545 -11.36 -3.62 -14.00
C ASN A 545 -12.76 -4.03 -13.54
N TYR A 546 -13.00 -4.13 -12.23
CA TYR A 546 -14.30 -4.45 -11.68
C TYR A 546 -15.37 -3.41 -12.07
N MET A 547 -15.02 -2.12 -12.03
CA MET A 547 -15.89 -1.04 -12.53
C MET A 547 -16.21 -1.24 -14.02
N LYS A 548 -15.21 -1.55 -14.86
CA LYS A 548 -15.43 -1.84 -16.30
C LYS A 548 -16.32 -3.06 -16.53
N ILE A 549 -16.20 -4.09 -15.69
CA ILE A 549 -16.96 -5.34 -15.79
C ILE A 549 -18.41 -5.16 -15.35
N THR A 550 -18.65 -4.40 -14.27
CA THR A 550 -19.96 -4.33 -13.61
C THR A 550 -20.72 -3.03 -13.86
N GLY A 551 -20.03 -1.96 -14.26
CA GLY A 551 -20.56 -0.60 -14.31
C GLY A 551 -20.71 0.06 -12.94
N ASN A 552 -20.21 -0.54 -11.85
CA ASN A 552 -20.31 0.05 -10.51
C ASN A 552 -19.31 1.20 -10.34
N THR A 553 -19.80 2.44 -10.42
CA THR A 553 -19.00 3.66 -10.37
C THR A 553 -18.37 3.95 -9.01
N ASP A 554 -18.83 3.32 -7.92
CA ASP A 554 -18.23 3.50 -6.60
C ASP A 554 -16.76 3.03 -6.58
N TYR A 555 -16.45 2.02 -7.40
CA TYR A 555 -15.08 1.52 -7.55
C TYR A 555 -14.18 2.43 -8.39
N ALA A 556 -14.72 3.32 -9.22
CA ALA A 556 -13.91 4.27 -9.99
C ALA A 556 -13.17 5.24 -9.05
N ALA A 557 -13.88 5.81 -8.06
CA ALA A 557 -13.28 6.73 -7.10
C ALA A 557 -12.22 6.04 -6.21
N ARG A 558 -12.46 4.77 -5.85
CA ARG A 558 -11.53 3.98 -5.04
C ARG A 558 -10.30 3.55 -5.85
N ALA A 559 -10.50 3.16 -7.11
CA ALA A 559 -9.42 2.86 -8.04
C ALA A 559 -8.51 4.08 -8.24
N ASP A 560 -9.10 5.25 -8.51
CA ASP A 560 -8.38 6.53 -8.67
C ASP A 560 -7.53 6.84 -7.43
N LYS A 561 -8.11 6.74 -6.22
CA LYS A 561 -7.38 6.95 -4.96
C LYS A 561 -6.21 5.98 -4.79
N SER A 562 -6.44 4.68 -5.01
CA SER A 562 -5.43 3.65 -4.81
C SER A 562 -4.27 3.76 -5.82
N LEU A 563 -4.57 4.01 -7.10
CA LEU A 563 -3.58 4.24 -8.16
C LEU A 563 -2.80 5.54 -7.96
N ARG A 564 -3.42 6.60 -7.44
CA ARG A 564 -2.74 7.86 -7.14
C ARG A 564 -1.89 7.78 -5.88
N ALA A 565 -2.28 6.99 -4.88
CA ALA A 565 -1.56 6.90 -3.62
C ALA A 565 -0.08 6.48 -3.79
N VAL A 566 0.18 5.51 -4.67
CA VAL A 566 1.55 5.04 -4.97
C VAL A 566 2.41 6.12 -5.65
N LEU A 567 1.80 7.17 -6.21
CA LEU A 567 2.54 8.27 -6.81
C LEU A 567 3.28 9.12 -5.76
N SER A 568 2.97 8.98 -4.47
CA SER A 568 3.74 9.62 -3.40
C SER A 568 5.18 9.11 -3.27
N MET A 569 5.51 8.00 -3.93
CA MET A 569 6.86 7.43 -3.96
C MET A 569 7.81 8.15 -4.93
N PHE A 570 7.31 9.11 -5.72
CA PHE A 570 8.06 9.84 -6.73
C PHE A 570 8.18 11.32 -6.35
N TYR A 571 9.39 11.87 -6.52
CA TYR A 571 9.68 13.26 -6.16
C TYR A 571 9.73 14.16 -7.40
N PRO A 572 9.48 15.48 -7.23
CA PRO A 572 9.47 16.43 -8.35
C PRO A 572 10.79 16.55 -9.12
N ASP A 573 11.91 16.09 -8.56
CA ASP A 573 13.22 16.09 -9.22
C ASP A 573 13.57 14.76 -9.91
N GLY A 574 12.62 13.82 -9.95
CA GLY A 574 12.76 12.51 -10.60
C GLY A 574 13.38 11.43 -9.72
N ARG A 575 13.82 11.76 -8.50
CA ARG A 575 14.11 10.74 -7.48
C ARG A 575 12.85 9.98 -7.13
N ALA A 576 13.02 8.80 -6.57
CA ALA A 576 11.93 7.99 -6.06
C ALA A 576 12.42 7.13 -4.88
N THR A 577 11.49 6.54 -4.13
CA THR A 577 11.76 5.67 -2.98
C THR A 577 11.07 4.33 -3.16
N CYS A 578 11.68 3.22 -2.73
CA CYS A 578 11.09 1.88 -2.82
C CYS A 578 10.01 1.62 -1.76
N ALA A 579 10.05 2.34 -0.63
CA ALA A 579 9.08 2.20 0.45
C ALA A 579 9.12 3.41 1.41
N PHE A 580 7.95 3.77 1.95
CA PHE A 580 7.89 4.64 3.13
C PHE A 580 7.59 3.80 4.38
N VAL A 581 8.57 3.65 5.28
CA VAL A 581 8.41 2.89 6.52
C VAL A 581 7.68 3.78 7.53
N TYR A 582 6.40 3.52 7.75
CA TYR A 582 5.43 4.45 8.33
C TYR A 582 5.42 4.59 9.86
N PRO A 583 5.60 3.52 10.67
CA PRO A 583 5.51 3.63 12.13
C PRO A 583 6.55 4.59 12.71
N VAL A 584 6.36 5.06 13.95
CA VAL A 584 7.34 5.91 14.65
C VAL A 584 8.64 5.13 14.89
N THR A 585 8.52 3.89 15.38
CA THR A 585 9.64 2.96 15.51
C THR A 585 9.23 1.54 15.14
N VAL A 586 10.22 0.73 14.75
CA VAL A 586 10.10 -0.72 14.55
C VAL A 586 11.17 -1.39 15.38
N ASN A 587 10.78 -2.24 16.33
CA ASN A 587 11.71 -2.86 17.29
C ASN A 587 12.60 -1.84 18.03
N GLY A 588 12.07 -0.64 18.29
CA GLY A 588 12.81 0.47 18.90
C GLY A 588 13.73 1.25 17.95
N GLU A 589 13.92 0.79 16.71
CA GLU A 589 14.64 1.54 15.68
C GLU A 589 13.75 2.62 15.07
N ARG A 590 14.29 3.83 14.87
CA ARG A 590 13.53 4.96 14.33
C ARG A 590 13.11 4.69 12.88
N ALA A 591 11.80 4.80 12.65
CA ALA A 591 11.17 4.69 11.34
C ALA A 591 10.58 6.05 10.92
N HIS A 592 9.42 6.05 10.28
CA HIS A 592 8.73 7.21 9.72
C HIS A 592 9.59 7.96 8.70
N TYR A 593 10.03 7.24 7.66
CA TYR A 593 10.89 7.77 6.61
C TYR A 593 10.64 7.10 5.24
N ALA A 594 10.90 7.84 4.17
CA ALA A 594 11.09 7.28 2.84
C ALA A 594 12.48 6.65 2.73
N ASP A 595 12.55 5.37 2.34
CA ASP A 595 13.84 4.69 2.16
C ASP A 595 14.66 5.38 1.06
N SER A 596 15.98 5.39 1.23
CA SER A 596 16.89 6.08 0.33
C SER A 596 17.06 5.38 -1.02
N TYR A 597 16.71 4.10 -1.16
CA TYR A 597 16.81 3.42 -2.45
C TYR A 597 15.62 3.71 -3.36
N ALA A 598 15.93 4.08 -4.60
CA ALA A 598 15.04 3.88 -5.74
C ALA A 598 15.35 2.49 -6.32
N ASN A 599 14.46 1.52 -6.14
CA ASN A 599 14.67 0.13 -6.53
C ASN A 599 13.65 -0.29 -7.60
N ASP A 600 12.43 -0.55 -7.18
CA ASP A 600 11.40 -1.30 -7.89
C ASP A 600 10.06 -0.55 -8.02
N GLN A 601 9.92 0.60 -7.36
CA GLN A 601 8.68 1.37 -7.30
C GLN A 601 8.12 1.85 -8.64
N ASP A 602 8.92 1.86 -9.72
CA ASP A 602 8.55 2.36 -11.04
C ASP A 602 7.34 1.64 -11.67
N TRP A 603 7.01 0.43 -11.20
CA TRP A 603 5.74 -0.22 -11.48
C TRP A 603 4.53 0.65 -11.14
N GLY A 604 4.55 1.37 -10.01
CA GLY A 604 3.47 2.25 -9.59
C GLY A 604 3.18 3.34 -10.62
N LEU A 605 4.22 3.94 -11.22
CA LEU A 605 4.07 4.97 -12.24
C LEU A 605 3.65 4.37 -13.59
N TYR A 606 4.15 3.19 -13.96
CA TYR A 606 3.65 2.45 -15.11
C TYR A 606 2.14 2.16 -15.00
N TYR A 607 1.67 1.72 -13.83
CA TYR A 607 0.25 1.47 -13.61
C TYR A 607 -0.59 2.74 -13.69
N ALA A 608 -0.14 3.82 -13.06
CA ALA A 608 -0.79 5.12 -13.20
C ALA A 608 -0.90 5.53 -14.68
N MET A 609 0.15 5.34 -15.48
CA MET A 609 0.13 5.68 -16.91
C MET A 609 -0.84 4.81 -17.71
N ARG A 610 -1.13 3.59 -17.27
CA ARG A 610 -2.07 2.68 -17.95
C ARG A 610 -3.52 2.91 -17.54
N TYR A 611 -3.76 3.35 -16.31
CA TYR A 611 -5.11 3.34 -15.71
C TYR A 611 -5.66 4.71 -15.27
N LEU A 612 -4.85 5.76 -15.14
CA LEU A 612 -5.31 7.12 -14.76
C LEU A 612 -5.57 8.06 -15.97
N GLN A 613 -5.75 7.51 -17.17
CA GLN A 613 -5.93 8.30 -18.41
C GLN A 613 -7.34 8.84 -18.60
#